data_AF-A0A2A2K3P6-F1
#
_entry.id   AF-A0A2A2K3P6-F1
#
_cell.length_a   1.000
_cell.length_b   1.000
_cell.length_c   1.000
_cell.angle_alpha   90.00
_cell.angle_beta   90.00
_cell.angle_gamma   90.00
#
_symmetry.space_group_name_H-M   'P 1'
#
loop_
_entity.id
_entity.type
_entity.pdbx_description
1 polymer ?
#
loop_
_entity_poly.entity_id
_entity_poly.type
_entity_poly.pdbx_seq_one_letter_code
_entity_poly.pdbx_strand_id
1 'polypeptide(L)'
;MIYGGLHVASHQEILTTEHEHYSTHNCLAFRLRQHGTQVRKLRLFDKPGDVSTDRVLSVIDRSIRPETRVLGMTWVHSGSGVKLPVGAIGELYLTPTFATFSRNEDFGTIMTPGGYHAFEHRWALGEAFKLHLELGKADVQARIHQLNDYLKARLAEHRAVELVTPVSREFSAGFTFFRIKDRDPDAVAAYLNANKVMVDAVDRDAGPVIRFAPSLLNDEQQVDRAMALLRTQIG
;
A
#
# COMPACT_ATOMS: atom_id res chain seq x y z
N MET A 1 6.00 8.56 14.44
CA MET A 1 6.28 8.50 12.99
C MET A 1 7.72 8.94 12.74
N ILE A 2 8.48 8.23 11.91
CA ILE A 2 9.95 8.36 11.87
C ILE A 2 10.44 9.63 11.19
N TYR A 3 9.77 10.06 10.11
CA TYR A 3 10.16 11.27 9.38
C TYR A 3 10.30 12.51 10.27
N GLY A 4 9.55 12.60 11.37
CA GLY A 4 9.66 13.71 12.32
C GLY A 4 10.94 13.68 13.17
N GLY A 5 11.50 12.51 13.44
CA GLY A 5 12.62 12.34 14.38
C GLY A 5 14.00 12.20 13.74
N LEU A 6 14.08 11.97 12.42
CA LEU A 6 15.37 11.82 11.74
C LEU A 6 16.19 13.11 11.79
N HIS A 7 17.50 13.00 11.99
CA HIS A 7 18.42 14.12 11.80
C HIS A 7 18.75 14.26 10.31
N VAL A 8 18.39 15.40 9.73
CA VAL A 8 18.65 15.75 8.31
C VAL A 8 19.23 17.15 8.31
N ALA A 9 20.46 17.30 7.81
CA ALA A 9 21.15 18.58 7.78
C ALA A 9 20.43 19.56 6.83
N SER A 10 20.64 20.87 7.00
CA SER A 10 19.97 21.91 6.20
C SER A 10 20.25 21.83 4.70
N HIS A 11 21.42 21.29 4.32
CA HIS A 11 21.81 21.07 2.92
C HIS A 11 21.35 19.72 2.34
N GLN A 12 20.66 18.89 3.13
CA GLN A 12 20.17 17.58 2.74
C GLN A 12 18.66 17.60 2.50
N GLU A 13 18.17 16.62 1.73
CA GLU A 13 16.74 16.44 1.47
C GLU A 13 16.21 15.08 1.92
N ILE A 14 14.88 15.04 2.11
CA ILE A 14 14.08 13.82 2.15
C ILE A 14 13.38 13.67 0.79
N LEU A 15 13.62 12.56 0.13
CA LEU A 15 12.97 12.18 -1.11
C LEU A 15 11.89 11.13 -0.81
N THR A 16 10.65 11.32 -1.25
CA THR A 16 9.61 10.28 -1.16
C THR A 16 8.91 10.07 -2.49
N THR A 17 8.09 9.01 -2.59
CA THR A 17 7.18 8.92 -3.73
C THR A 17 5.99 9.89 -3.61
N GLU A 18 5.29 10.11 -4.70
CA GLU A 18 3.95 10.75 -4.70
C GLU A 18 2.85 9.81 -4.22
N HIS A 19 3.14 8.52 -4.10
CA HIS A 19 2.19 7.44 -3.81
C HIS A 19 2.10 7.10 -2.31
N GLU A 20 2.64 7.96 -1.44
CA GLU A 20 2.65 7.73 0.00
C GLU A 20 1.29 7.98 0.65
N HIS A 21 1.09 7.40 1.83
CA HIS A 21 -0.10 7.70 2.61
C HIS A 21 -0.11 9.16 3.11
N TYR A 22 -1.32 9.68 3.35
CA TYR A 22 -1.58 10.98 3.97
C TYR A 22 -0.69 11.26 5.19
N SER A 23 -0.46 10.25 6.04
CA SER A 23 0.39 10.41 7.24
C SER A 23 1.83 10.81 6.88
N THR A 24 2.43 10.19 5.88
CA THR A 24 3.78 10.53 5.41
C THR A 24 3.81 11.97 4.89
N HIS A 25 2.87 12.33 4.01
CA HIS A 25 2.80 13.68 3.46
C HIS A 25 2.61 14.75 4.54
N ASN A 26 1.74 14.54 5.51
CA ASN A 26 1.51 15.52 6.57
C ASN A 26 2.69 15.63 7.52
N CYS A 27 3.35 14.52 7.86
CA CYS A 27 4.56 14.57 8.67
C CYS A 27 5.65 15.43 8.03
N LEU A 28 5.85 15.24 6.73
CA LEU A 28 6.86 15.95 5.97
C LEU A 28 6.48 17.42 5.79
N ALA A 29 5.19 17.73 5.59
CA ALA A 29 4.71 19.10 5.59
C ALA A 29 4.92 19.80 6.95
N PHE A 30 4.64 19.13 8.07
CA PHE A 30 4.95 19.64 9.41
C PHE A 30 6.45 19.82 9.60
N ARG A 31 7.27 18.85 9.17
CA ARG A 31 8.73 18.91 9.28
C ARG A 31 9.31 20.08 8.49
N LEU A 32 8.84 20.30 7.25
CA LEU A 32 9.22 21.45 6.43
C LEU A 32 8.88 22.77 7.16
N ARG A 33 7.67 22.89 7.73
CA ARG A 33 7.26 24.09 8.49
C ARG A 33 8.09 24.33 9.76
N GLN A 34 8.45 23.26 10.48
CA GLN A 34 9.14 23.36 11.77
C GLN A 34 10.66 23.50 11.64
N HIS A 35 11.26 22.86 10.63
CA HIS A 35 12.71 22.71 10.53
C HIS A 35 13.28 23.17 9.18
N GLY A 36 12.44 23.61 8.24
CA GLY A 36 12.89 23.99 6.89
C GLY A 36 13.48 22.83 6.08
N THR A 37 13.29 21.57 6.51
CA THR A 37 13.87 20.41 5.81
C THR A 37 13.33 20.33 4.39
N GLN A 38 14.23 20.24 3.41
CA GLN A 38 13.87 20.08 2.01
C GLN A 38 13.18 18.73 1.78
N VAL A 39 12.02 18.74 1.13
CA VAL A 39 11.26 17.54 0.79
C VAL A 39 10.93 17.55 -0.68
N ARG A 40 11.30 16.49 -1.38
CA ARG A 40 11.00 16.31 -2.81
C ARG A 40 10.22 15.03 -3.02
N LYS A 41 9.39 15.03 -4.07
CA LYS A 41 8.63 13.87 -4.49
C LYS A 41 9.12 13.34 -5.83
N LEU A 42 9.02 12.03 -6.02
CA LEU A 42 9.21 11.36 -7.30
C LEU A 42 7.96 10.55 -7.65
N ARG A 43 7.62 10.52 -8.93
CA ARG A 43 6.56 9.68 -9.49
C ARG A 43 7.17 8.43 -10.10
N LEU A 44 6.82 7.25 -9.59
CA LEU A 44 7.41 5.97 -10.04
C LEU A 44 6.86 5.52 -11.40
N PHE A 45 5.59 5.81 -11.68
CA PHE A 45 4.88 5.43 -12.89
C PHE A 45 3.72 6.39 -13.14
N ASP A 46 3.29 6.50 -14.40
CA ASP A 46 2.18 7.39 -14.78
C ASP A 46 0.84 6.75 -14.48
N LYS A 47 0.70 5.46 -14.85
CA LYS A 47 -0.45 4.63 -14.49
C LYS A 47 0.03 3.43 -13.66
N PRO A 48 -0.76 2.99 -12.66
CA PRO A 48 -0.43 1.79 -11.88
C PRO A 48 -0.11 0.55 -12.71
N GLY A 49 -0.82 0.34 -13.83
CA GLY A 49 -0.59 -0.78 -14.74
C GLY A 49 0.75 -0.76 -15.49
N ASP A 50 1.44 0.38 -15.53
CA ASP A 50 2.74 0.55 -16.21
C ASP A 50 3.93 0.14 -15.32
N VAL A 51 3.68 -0.32 -14.09
CA VAL A 51 4.73 -0.67 -13.14
C VAL A 51 5.56 -1.84 -13.66
N SER A 52 6.87 -1.69 -13.60
CA SER A 52 7.85 -2.75 -13.81
C SER A 52 9.06 -2.52 -12.91
N THR A 53 9.80 -3.59 -12.63
CA THR A 53 11.02 -3.51 -11.81
C THR A 53 12.03 -2.53 -12.43
N ASP A 54 12.34 -2.67 -13.72
CA ASP A 54 13.29 -1.78 -14.41
C ASP A 54 12.87 -0.31 -14.38
N ARG A 55 11.57 -0.03 -14.58
CA ARG A 55 11.05 1.34 -14.50
C ARG A 55 11.19 1.90 -13.09
N VAL A 56 10.80 1.14 -12.07
CA VAL A 56 10.92 1.58 -10.67
C VAL A 56 12.38 1.87 -10.33
N LEU A 57 13.30 0.95 -10.64
CA LEU A 57 14.72 1.12 -10.34
C LEU A 57 15.34 2.31 -11.09
N SER A 58 15.09 2.43 -12.40
CA SER A 58 15.62 3.54 -13.20
C SER A 58 15.08 4.91 -12.74
N VAL A 59 13.83 4.98 -12.30
CA VAL A 59 13.25 6.21 -11.74
C VAL A 59 13.89 6.55 -10.40
N ILE A 60 14.13 5.58 -9.53
CA ILE A 60 14.79 5.81 -8.24
C ILE A 60 16.22 6.31 -8.49
N ASP A 61 17.00 5.59 -9.31
CA ASP A 61 18.39 5.88 -9.60
C ASP A 61 18.59 7.31 -10.14
N ARG A 62 17.84 7.70 -11.18
CA ARG A 62 17.90 9.06 -11.74
C ARG A 62 17.39 10.16 -10.79
N SER A 63 16.59 9.78 -9.79
CA SER A 63 15.99 10.73 -8.86
C SER A 63 16.83 10.95 -7.62
N ILE A 64 17.76 10.07 -7.28
CA ILE A 64 18.68 10.26 -6.15
C ILE A 64 19.71 11.32 -6.51
N ARG A 65 20.00 12.19 -5.55
CA ARG A 65 21.00 13.25 -5.65
C ARG A 65 22.04 13.11 -4.54
N PRO A 66 23.24 13.74 -4.65
CA PRO A 66 24.23 13.74 -3.58
C PRO A 66 23.68 14.23 -2.23
N GLU A 67 22.71 15.15 -2.24
CA GLU A 67 22.04 15.67 -1.05
C GLU A 67 20.87 14.79 -0.53
N THR A 68 20.47 13.74 -1.25
CA THR A 68 19.39 12.84 -0.81
C THR A 68 19.84 12.03 0.40
N ARG A 69 19.37 12.41 1.59
CA ARG A 69 19.72 11.74 2.85
C ARG A 69 18.76 10.61 3.23
N VAL A 70 17.49 10.75 2.86
CA VAL A 70 16.43 9.80 3.20
C VAL A 70 15.60 9.55 1.96
N LEU A 71 15.39 8.27 1.62
CA LEU A 71 14.44 7.83 0.61
C LEU A 71 13.26 7.12 1.29
N GLY A 72 12.06 7.62 1.08
CA GLY A 72 10.82 7.10 1.63
C GLY A 72 9.92 6.48 0.57
N MET A 73 9.50 5.24 0.77
CA MET A 73 8.61 4.51 -0.14
C MET A 73 7.59 3.70 0.65
N THR A 74 6.35 3.66 0.15
CA THR A 74 5.31 2.75 0.63
C THR A 74 5.39 1.42 -0.13
N TRP A 75 5.43 0.27 0.57
CA TRP A 75 5.55 -1.03 -0.09
C TRP A 75 4.32 -1.42 -0.92
N VAL A 76 3.12 -1.33 -0.34
CA VAL A 76 1.84 -1.60 -1.02
C VAL A 76 1.00 -0.33 -0.99
N HIS A 77 0.73 0.25 -2.16
CA HIS A 77 0.08 1.55 -2.30
C HIS A 77 -1.43 1.42 -2.10
N SER A 78 -1.98 2.02 -1.04
CA SER A 78 -3.42 1.95 -0.72
C SER A 78 -4.33 2.81 -1.62
N GLY A 79 -3.76 3.56 -2.57
CA GLY A 79 -4.51 4.28 -3.62
C GLY A 79 -4.58 3.55 -4.97
N SER A 80 -3.73 2.55 -5.21
CA SER A 80 -3.66 1.84 -6.50
C SER A 80 -3.59 0.31 -6.41
N GLY A 81 -3.18 -0.23 -5.26
CA GLY A 81 -2.92 -1.67 -5.07
C GLY A 81 -1.57 -2.14 -5.61
N VAL A 82 -0.73 -1.22 -6.12
CA VAL A 82 0.64 -1.54 -6.57
C VAL A 82 1.48 -2.03 -5.40
N LYS A 83 2.20 -3.13 -5.60
CA LYS A 83 3.25 -3.65 -4.71
C LYS A 83 4.62 -3.38 -5.33
N LEU A 84 5.49 -2.69 -4.62
CA LEU A 84 6.84 -2.40 -5.09
C LEU A 84 7.77 -3.62 -5.01
N PRO A 85 8.74 -3.75 -5.93
CA PRO A 85 9.76 -4.81 -5.92
C PRO A 85 10.85 -4.51 -4.87
N VAL A 86 10.49 -4.57 -3.59
CA VAL A 86 11.35 -4.16 -2.46
C VAL A 86 12.68 -4.93 -2.39
N GLY A 87 12.72 -6.18 -2.87
CA GLY A 87 13.97 -6.95 -2.97
C GLY A 87 14.97 -6.29 -3.91
N ALA A 88 14.56 -6.00 -5.15
CA ALA A 88 15.42 -5.35 -6.14
C ALA A 88 15.78 -3.91 -5.76
N ILE A 89 14.86 -3.16 -5.14
CA ILE A 89 15.14 -1.82 -4.63
C ILE A 89 16.23 -1.85 -3.54
N GLY A 90 16.22 -2.90 -2.70
CA GLY A 90 17.23 -3.10 -1.66
C GLY A 90 18.64 -3.41 -2.17
N GLU A 91 18.79 -3.80 -3.46
CA GLU A 91 20.08 -4.05 -4.10
C GLU A 91 20.74 -2.79 -4.68
N LEU A 92 20.02 -1.66 -4.74
CA LEU A 92 20.62 -0.37 -5.07
C LEU A 92 21.63 0.05 -3.98
N TYR A 93 22.44 1.08 -4.26
CA TYR A 93 23.38 1.67 -3.30
C TYR A 93 22.69 2.46 -2.16
N LEU A 94 21.64 1.86 -1.60
CA LEU A 94 20.84 2.37 -0.49
C LEU A 94 21.21 1.58 0.75
N THR A 95 21.42 2.28 1.87
CA THR A 95 21.49 1.63 3.17
C THR A 95 20.08 1.64 3.78
N PRO A 96 19.41 0.48 3.94
CA PRO A 96 18.12 0.44 4.60
C PRO A 96 18.23 1.04 5.99
N THR A 97 17.42 2.05 6.30
CA THR A 97 17.42 2.70 7.62
C THR A 97 16.66 1.85 8.67
N PHE A 98 16.23 0.63 8.32
CA PHE A 98 15.50 -0.31 9.17
C PHE A 98 16.20 -1.68 9.24
N ALA A 99 16.58 -2.11 10.44
CA ALA A 99 16.91 -3.51 10.74
C ALA A 99 15.63 -4.29 11.14
N THR A 100 15.70 -5.63 11.10
CA THR A 100 14.63 -6.63 11.35
C THR A 100 13.92 -6.51 12.72
N PHE A 101 12.91 -7.36 13.01
CA PHE A 101 11.96 -7.26 14.14
C PHE A 101 12.17 -8.34 15.25
N SER A 102 13.27 -8.34 15.99
CA SER A 102 13.53 -9.24 17.14
C SER A 102 14.45 -8.66 18.23
N ARG A 103 14.00 -8.75 19.50
CA ARG A 103 14.61 -8.30 20.78
C ARG A 103 15.04 -6.83 20.87
N ASN A 104 15.18 -6.34 22.12
CA ASN A 104 15.68 -5.00 22.46
C ASN A 104 17.20 -4.90 22.29
N GLU A 105 17.55 -5.26 21.07
CA GLU A 105 18.80 -5.40 20.35
C GLU A 105 18.58 -4.74 18.94
N ASP A 106 17.35 -4.25 18.63
CA ASP A 106 16.93 -3.54 17.41
C ASP A 106 15.79 -2.49 17.56
N PHE A 107 15.38 -1.90 16.43
CA PHE A 107 14.51 -0.73 16.23
C PHE A 107 13.14 -0.73 16.95
N GLY A 108 12.47 -1.87 17.10
CA GLY A 108 11.08 -1.93 17.58
C GLY A 108 10.89 -1.57 19.06
N THR A 109 11.98 -1.53 19.79
CA THR A 109 12.03 -1.35 21.23
C THR A 109 12.69 -0.03 21.65
N ILE A 110 13.58 0.49 20.79
CA ILE A 110 14.21 1.82 20.89
C ILE A 110 13.19 2.96 20.74
N MET A 111 12.13 2.74 19.96
CA MET A 111 11.19 3.80 19.56
C MET A 111 9.79 3.65 20.17
N THR A 112 9.65 2.91 21.29
CA THR A 112 8.36 2.82 22.00
C THR A 112 8.14 4.12 22.79
N PRO A 113 7.09 4.91 22.50
CA PRO A 113 6.77 6.08 23.32
C PRO A 113 6.52 5.60 24.76
N GLY A 114 7.13 6.24 25.75
CA GLY A 114 6.88 5.92 27.17
C GLY A 114 5.52 6.39 27.68
N GLY A 115 5.27 6.22 28.97
CA GLY A 115 3.98 6.49 29.63
C GLY A 115 3.11 5.25 29.79
N TYR A 116 2.01 5.34 30.55
CA TYR A 116 1.03 4.24 30.58
C TYR A 116 0.30 4.13 29.24
N HIS A 117 -0.08 2.91 28.90
CA HIS A 117 -0.73 2.58 27.64
C HIS A 117 -1.87 1.59 27.87
N ALA A 118 -2.62 1.30 26.81
CA ALA A 118 -3.53 0.15 26.77
C ALA A 118 -2.72 -1.16 26.71
N PHE A 119 -2.15 -1.56 27.85
CA PHE A 119 -1.19 -2.66 27.99
C PHE A 119 -1.78 -3.99 27.57
N GLU A 120 -3.06 -4.21 27.87
CA GLU A 120 -3.84 -5.38 27.47
C GLU A 120 -3.79 -5.60 25.95
N HIS A 121 -3.79 -4.53 25.13
CA HIS A 121 -3.63 -4.63 23.68
C HIS A 121 -2.16 -4.82 23.28
N ARG A 122 -1.23 -4.09 23.91
CA ARG A 122 0.19 -4.13 23.53
C ARG A 122 0.84 -5.47 23.85
N TRP A 123 0.51 -6.07 24.98
CA TRP A 123 1.08 -7.35 25.40
C TRP A 123 0.47 -8.55 24.68
N ALA A 124 -0.77 -8.44 24.20
CA ALA A 124 -1.40 -9.47 23.38
C ALA A 124 -0.87 -9.54 21.94
N LEU A 125 -0.06 -8.57 21.50
CA LEU A 125 0.44 -8.48 20.11
C LEU A 125 1.17 -9.74 19.64
N GLY A 126 1.86 -10.45 20.54
CA GLY A 126 2.57 -11.69 20.23
C GLY A 126 1.66 -12.82 19.72
N GLU A 127 0.40 -12.85 20.14
CA GLU A 127 -0.55 -13.91 19.75
C GLU A 127 -0.93 -13.82 18.27
N ALA A 128 -0.99 -12.61 17.70
CA ALA A 128 -1.25 -12.43 16.27
C ALA A 128 -0.11 -13.02 15.40
N PHE A 129 1.15 -12.92 15.86
CA PHE A 129 2.28 -13.55 15.16
C PHE A 129 2.20 -15.08 15.22
N LYS A 130 1.85 -15.64 16.39
CA LYS A 130 1.66 -17.09 16.54
C LYS A 130 0.61 -17.62 15.57
N LEU A 131 -0.55 -16.97 15.51
CA LEU A 131 -1.61 -17.31 14.55
C LEU A 131 -1.10 -17.34 13.10
N HIS A 132 -0.40 -16.29 12.65
CA HIS A 132 0.13 -16.25 11.28
C HIS A 132 1.22 -17.28 11.00
N LEU A 133 2.02 -17.64 12.02
CA LEU A 133 3.05 -18.68 11.90
C LEU A 133 2.41 -20.08 11.85
N GLU A 134 1.37 -20.33 12.64
CA GLU A 134 0.57 -21.56 12.62
C GLU A 134 -0.15 -21.75 11.29
N LEU A 135 -0.71 -20.68 10.72
CA LEU A 135 -1.33 -20.70 9.38
C LEU A 135 -0.32 -20.90 8.24
N GLY A 136 0.96 -20.59 8.46
CA GLY A 136 1.99 -20.61 7.44
C GLY A 136 2.01 -19.35 6.56
N LYS A 137 3.12 -18.61 6.57
CA LYS A 137 3.27 -17.36 5.80
C LYS A 137 3.07 -17.55 4.29
N ALA A 138 3.54 -18.67 3.74
CA ALA A 138 3.41 -18.99 2.32
C ALA A 138 1.95 -19.27 1.95
N ASP A 139 1.23 -20.02 2.79
CA ASP A 139 -0.18 -20.37 2.59
C ASP A 139 -1.08 -19.14 2.71
N VAL A 140 -0.80 -18.27 3.68
CA VAL A 140 -1.47 -16.97 3.82
C VAL A 140 -1.33 -16.14 2.54
N GLN A 141 -0.10 -15.99 2.02
CA GLN A 141 0.14 -15.26 0.78
C GLN A 141 -0.57 -15.92 -0.41
N ALA A 142 -0.49 -17.24 -0.53
CA ALA A 142 -1.10 -17.99 -1.62
C ALA A 142 -2.62 -17.80 -1.63
N ARG A 143 -3.29 -17.88 -0.48
CA ARG A 143 -4.74 -17.72 -0.37
C ARG A 143 -5.20 -16.30 -0.71
N ILE A 144 -4.52 -15.28 -0.18
CA ILE A 144 -4.84 -13.88 -0.49
C ILE A 144 -4.65 -13.59 -1.99
N HIS A 145 -3.53 -14.04 -2.57
CA HIS A 145 -3.29 -13.88 -4.01
C HIS A 145 -4.30 -14.65 -4.86
N GLN A 146 -4.68 -15.87 -4.47
CA GLN A 146 -5.71 -16.66 -5.17
C GLN A 146 -7.03 -15.89 -5.26
N LEU A 147 -7.52 -15.34 -4.14
CA LEU A 147 -8.79 -14.62 -4.12
C LEU A 147 -8.74 -13.29 -4.90
N ASN A 148 -7.61 -12.59 -4.85
CA ASN A 148 -7.44 -11.36 -5.64
C ASN A 148 -7.35 -11.66 -7.13
N ASP A 149 -6.66 -12.72 -7.53
CA ASP A 149 -6.63 -13.17 -8.93
C ASP A 149 -8.02 -13.57 -9.42
N TYR A 150 -8.77 -14.31 -8.60
CA TYR A 150 -10.13 -14.72 -8.92
C TYR A 150 -11.02 -13.49 -9.15
N LEU A 151 -11.00 -12.51 -8.24
CA LEU A 151 -11.76 -11.26 -8.41
C LEU A 151 -11.31 -10.49 -9.67
N LYS A 152 -10.01 -10.34 -9.92
CA LYS A 152 -9.49 -9.67 -11.12
C LYS A 152 -9.94 -10.35 -12.41
N ALA A 153 -9.89 -11.68 -12.47
CA ALA A 153 -10.33 -12.45 -13.63
C ALA A 153 -11.82 -12.20 -13.91
N ARG A 154 -12.66 -12.23 -12.87
CA ARG A 154 -14.10 -11.97 -12.97
C ARG A 154 -14.43 -10.53 -13.37
N LEU A 155 -13.68 -9.55 -12.85
CA LEU A 155 -13.81 -8.15 -13.25
C LEU A 155 -13.41 -7.94 -14.72
N ALA A 156 -12.37 -8.63 -15.20
CA ALA A 156 -11.87 -8.52 -16.56
C ALA A 156 -12.85 -9.07 -17.63
N GLU A 157 -13.84 -9.87 -17.24
CA GLU A 157 -14.94 -10.31 -18.13
C GLU A 157 -15.81 -9.13 -18.62
N HIS A 158 -15.73 -7.97 -17.95
CA HIS A 158 -16.58 -6.82 -18.21
C HIS A 158 -15.82 -5.68 -18.89
N ARG A 159 -16.14 -5.39 -20.16
CA ARG A 159 -15.46 -4.34 -20.97
C ARG A 159 -15.55 -2.92 -20.39
N ALA A 160 -16.57 -2.63 -19.58
CA ALA A 160 -16.73 -1.33 -18.93
C ALA A 160 -15.90 -1.19 -17.65
N VAL A 161 -15.29 -2.28 -17.16
CA VAL A 161 -14.40 -2.26 -16.00
C VAL A 161 -12.97 -1.98 -16.44
N GLU A 162 -12.36 -0.97 -15.85
CA GLU A 162 -10.93 -0.72 -15.93
C GLU A 162 -10.27 -1.18 -14.63
N LEU A 163 -9.45 -2.23 -14.70
CA LEU A 163 -8.61 -2.64 -13.58
C LEU A 163 -7.50 -1.62 -13.37
N VAL A 164 -7.38 -1.12 -12.14
CA VAL A 164 -6.35 -0.16 -11.74
C VAL A 164 -5.19 -0.89 -11.11
N THR A 165 -5.47 -1.82 -10.20
CA THR A 165 -4.41 -2.65 -9.62
C THR A 165 -3.78 -3.54 -10.68
N PRO A 166 -2.44 -3.66 -10.72
CA PRO A 166 -1.77 -4.58 -11.66
C PRO A 166 -2.31 -6.00 -11.59
N VAL A 167 -2.49 -6.63 -12.76
CA VAL A 167 -2.91 -8.03 -12.85
C VAL A 167 -1.84 -8.96 -12.30
N SER A 168 -0.56 -8.67 -12.56
CA SER A 168 0.57 -9.48 -12.08
C SER A 168 0.61 -9.58 -10.56
N ARG A 169 0.80 -10.81 -10.04
CA ARG A 169 1.09 -11.07 -8.62
C ARG A 169 2.42 -10.47 -8.16
N GLU A 170 3.34 -10.23 -9.07
CA GLU A 170 4.63 -9.60 -8.75
C GLU A 170 4.43 -8.16 -8.26
N PHE A 171 3.51 -7.43 -8.89
CA PHE A 171 3.26 -6.00 -8.62
C PHE A 171 1.92 -5.72 -7.93
N SER A 172 1.30 -6.74 -7.34
CA SER A 172 0.08 -6.58 -6.53
C SER A 172 0.10 -7.47 -5.28
N ALA A 173 -0.83 -7.19 -4.35
CA ALA A 173 -0.95 -7.88 -3.08
C ALA A 173 -2.42 -8.24 -2.79
N GLY A 174 -2.93 -7.92 -1.60
CA GLY A 174 -4.30 -8.18 -1.18
C GLY A 174 -5.34 -7.12 -1.58
N PHE A 175 -5.01 -6.24 -2.53
CA PHE A 175 -5.93 -5.23 -3.05
C PHE A 175 -6.31 -5.54 -4.50
N THR A 176 -7.55 -5.22 -4.86
CA THR A 176 -8.04 -5.22 -6.24
C THR A 176 -8.90 -3.97 -6.44
N PHE A 177 -8.31 -2.94 -7.04
CA PHE A 177 -8.96 -1.67 -7.30
C PHE A 177 -9.32 -1.55 -8.76
N PHE A 178 -10.48 -0.97 -9.03
CA PHE A 178 -11.00 -0.80 -10.38
C PHE A 178 -11.91 0.43 -10.44
N ARG A 179 -12.25 0.84 -11.66
CA ARG A 179 -13.30 1.81 -11.93
C ARG A 179 -14.20 1.30 -13.04
N ILE A 180 -15.44 1.79 -13.08
CA ILE A 180 -16.43 1.41 -14.09
C ILE A 180 -16.69 2.65 -14.95
N LYS A 181 -16.63 2.47 -16.28
CA LYS A 181 -16.89 3.54 -17.25
C LYS A 181 -18.26 4.18 -16.99
N ASP A 182 -18.29 5.51 -17.02
CA ASP A 182 -19.52 6.32 -16.86
C ASP A 182 -20.28 6.07 -15.54
N ARG A 183 -19.58 5.57 -14.51
CA ARG A 183 -20.11 5.37 -13.15
C ARG A 183 -19.27 6.11 -12.12
N ASP A 184 -19.95 6.73 -11.16
CA ASP A 184 -19.33 7.32 -9.99
C ASP A 184 -18.91 6.22 -8.99
N PRO A 185 -17.60 6.09 -8.67
CA PRO A 185 -17.11 5.13 -7.68
C PRO A 185 -17.78 5.22 -6.31
N ASP A 186 -18.10 6.42 -5.83
CA ASP A 186 -18.74 6.62 -4.53
C ASP A 186 -20.17 6.06 -4.53
N ALA A 187 -20.93 6.32 -5.59
CA ALA A 187 -22.27 5.76 -5.77
C ALA A 187 -22.26 4.22 -5.84
N VAL A 188 -21.30 3.63 -6.55
CA VAL A 188 -21.16 2.16 -6.65
C VAL A 188 -20.78 1.56 -5.29
N ALA A 189 -19.82 2.16 -4.57
CA ALA A 189 -19.44 1.71 -3.23
C ALA A 189 -20.61 1.83 -2.23
N ALA A 190 -21.38 2.91 -2.28
CA ALA A 190 -22.58 3.09 -1.46
C ALA A 190 -23.65 2.01 -1.73
N TYR A 191 -23.88 1.68 -3.02
CA TYR A 191 -24.79 0.59 -3.40
C TYR A 191 -24.32 -0.77 -2.86
N LEU A 192 -23.03 -1.09 -2.98
CA LEU A 192 -22.46 -2.33 -2.46
C LEU A 192 -22.59 -2.41 -0.92
N ASN A 193 -22.29 -1.31 -0.21
CA ASN A 193 -22.44 -1.24 1.24
C ASN A 193 -23.90 -1.42 1.69
N ALA A 194 -24.86 -0.81 1.00
CA ALA A 194 -26.29 -1.01 1.25
C ALA A 194 -26.70 -2.49 1.11
N ASN A 195 -26.04 -3.22 0.21
CA ASN A 195 -26.23 -4.65 -0.02
C ASN A 195 -25.27 -5.56 0.79
N LYS A 196 -24.66 -5.00 1.84
CA LYS A 196 -23.79 -5.71 2.80
C LYS A 196 -22.48 -6.23 2.21
N VAL A 197 -21.97 -5.58 1.16
CA VAL A 197 -20.60 -5.77 0.65
C VAL A 197 -19.76 -4.59 1.09
N MET A 198 -18.87 -4.81 2.07
CA MET A 198 -18.10 -3.73 2.72
C MET A 198 -16.92 -3.30 1.85
N VAL A 199 -17.08 -2.16 1.19
CA VAL A 199 -16.05 -1.54 0.33
C VAL A 199 -16.12 -0.03 0.47
N ASP A 200 -15.11 0.67 -0.03
CA ASP A 200 -15.17 2.12 -0.17
C ASP A 200 -14.63 2.54 -1.53
N ALA A 201 -14.83 3.82 -1.85
CA ALA A 201 -14.18 4.48 -2.96
C ALA A 201 -13.29 5.61 -2.43
N VAL A 202 -12.21 5.88 -3.16
CA VAL A 202 -11.29 6.97 -2.84
C VAL A 202 -10.78 7.60 -4.11
N ASP A 203 -10.40 8.88 -4.04
CA ASP A 203 -9.63 9.57 -5.08
C ASP A 203 -8.26 9.96 -4.50
N ARG A 204 -7.19 9.38 -5.07
CA ARG A 204 -5.81 9.51 -4.57
C ARG A 204 -4.81 9.64 -5.74
N ASP A 205 -3.62 9.06 -5.61
CA ASP A 205 -2.53 9.14 -6.58
C ASP A 205 -2.84 8.46 -7.93
N ALA A 206 -3.81 7.54 -7.96
CA ALA A 206 -4.27 6.85 -9.17
C ALA A 206 -5.64 7.32 -9.68
N GLY A 207 -6.15 8.45 -9.19
CA GLY A 207 -7.51 8.92 -9.46
C GLY A 207 -8.59 8.16 -8.68
N PRO A 208 -9.86 8.29 -9.06
CA PRO A 208 -10.97 7.69 -8.34
C PRO A 208 -11.06 6.18 -8.61
N VAL A 209 -11.19 5.39 -7.53
CA VAL A 209 -11.22 3.92 -7.56
C VAL A 209 -12.20 3.35 -6.55
N ILE A 210 -12.83 2.23 -6.90
CA ILE A 210 -13.55 1.36 -5.97
C ILE A 210 -12.53 0.37 -5.39
N ARG A 211 -12.52 0.18 -4.08
CA ARG A 211 -11.51 -0.62 -3.38
C ARG A 211 -12.06 -1.92 -2.83
N PHE A 212 -11.61 -3.03 -3.41
CA PHE A 212 -11.80 -4.36 -2.85
C PHE A 212 -10.49 -4.87 -2.24
N ALA A 213 -10.62 -5.67 -1.18
CA ALA A 213 -9.49 -6.31 -0.52
C ALA A 213 -9.84 -7.76 -0.08
N PRO A 214 -10.03 -8.70 -1.02
CA PRO A 214 -10.23 -10.11 -0.67
C PRO A 214 -9.13 -10.61 0.28
N SER A 215 -9.55 -11.18 1.40
CA SER A 215 -8.69 -11.56 2.54
C SER A 215 -8.84 -13.04 2.90
N LEU A 216 -8.08 -13.50 3.89
CA LEU A 216 -8.20 -14.87 4.44
C LEU A 216 -9.59 -15.18 5.00
N LEU A 217 -10.35 -14.15 5.36
CA LEU A 217 -11.69 -14.30 5.93
C LEU A 217 -12.78 -14.31 4.85
N ASN A 218 -12.37 -14.28 3.58
CA ASN A 218 -13.26 -14.35 2.44
C ASN A 218 -13.13 -15.68 1.69
N ASP A 219 -14.14 -15.96 0.89
CA ASP A 219 -14.18 -17.08 -0.03
C ASP A 219 -14.71 -16.67 -1.41
N GLU A 220 -14.63 -17.59 -2.34
CA GLU A 220 -15.06 -17.44 -3.73
C GLU A 220 -16.57 -17.14 -3.82
N GLN A 221 -17.40 -17.71 -2.92
CA GLN A 221 -18.86 -17.46 -2.92
C GLN A 221 -19.17 -16.01 -2.54
N GLN A 222 -18.42 -15.43 -1.60
CA GLN A 222 -18.54 -14.02 -1.26
C GLN A 222 -18.08 -13.11 -2.40
N VAL A 223 -17.01 -13.49 -3.11
CA VAL A 223 -16.56 -12.80 -4.34
C VAL A 223 -17.66 -12.87 -5.41
N ASP A 224 -18.26 -14.04 -5.63
CA ASP A 224 -19.33 -14.26 -6.60
C ASP A 224 -20.56 -13.42 -6.28
N ARG A 225 -20.95 -13.37 -5.01
CA ARG A 225 -22.06 -12.52 -4.54
C ARG A 225 -21.78 -11.05 -4.81
N ALA A 226 -20.57 -10.58 -4.51
CA ALA A 226 -20.20 -9.19 -4.76
C ALA A 226 -20.20 -8.89 -6.27
N MET A 227 -19.69 -9.80 -7.10
CA MET A 227 -19.74 -9.67 -8.56
C MET A 227 -21.16 -9.67 -9.10
N ALA A 228 -22.07 -10.50 -8.56
CA ALA A 228 -23.48 -10.51 -8.97
C ALA A 228 -24.16 -9.15 -8.71
N LEU A 229 -23.86 -8.50 -7.58
CA LEU A 229 -24.32 -7.16 -7.28
C LEU A 229 -23.65 -6.11 -8.18
N LEU A 230 -22.34 -6.22 -8.41
CA LEU A 230 -21.59 -5.28 -9.24
C LEU A 230 -22.07 -5.28 -10.70
N ARG A 231 -22.45 -6.45 -11.23
CA ARG A 231 -23.00 -6.59 -12.59
C ARG A 231 -24.21 -5.70 -12.84
N THR A 232 -25.04 -5.43 -11.83
CA THR A 232 -26.19 -4.52 -11.98
C THR A 232 -25.76 -3.06 -12.12
N GLN A 233 -24.53 -2.73 -11.73
CA GLN A 233 -23.94 -1.39 -11.85
C GLN A 233 -23.13 -1.20 -13.15
N ILE A 234 -22.61 -2.30 -13.72
CA ILE A 234 -21.79 -2.30 -14.94
C ILE A 234 -22.64 -2.03 -16.20
N GLY A 235 -23.91 -2.45 -16.19
CA GLY A 235 -24.79 -2.41 -17.36
C GLY A 235 -24.80 -3.72 -18.13
#